data_AF-A0A2Z6CPM3-F1
#
_entry.id   AF-A0A2Z6CPM3-F1
#
_cell.length_a   1.000
_cell.length_b   1.000
_cell.length_c   1.000
_cell.angle_alpha   90.00
_cell.angle_beta   90.00
_cell.angle_gamma   90.00
#
_symmetry.space_group_name_H-M   'P 1'
#
loop_
_entity.id
_entity.type
_entity.pdbx_description
1 polymer ?
#
loop_
_entity_poly.entity_id
_entity_poly.type
_entity_poly.pdbx_seq_one_letter_code
_entity_poly.pdbx_strand_id
1 'polypeptide(L)'
;MNCAWQRGITHINLALIAVMPALTFLAFAHRVIAEDTSACFMVTSSGMTVELTKLCNETSRAKTASEGRVFRVPIKRHFGRTPVIDVTFNNQKTFEMVVDTGANGTLITQAMANSLQIKPTGTLNAQTADGNQVQFPTGKIKSMAAGGIVANNVEVAIASKAGIGLLGHDFFGNYDIKILQTAVEFHTR
;
A
#
# COMPACT_ATOMS: atom_id res chain seq x y z
N MET A 1 -43.80 -57.98 12.65
CA MET A 1 -43.56 -59.34 13.19
C MET A 1 -42.18 -59.77 12.77
N ASN A 2 -41.45 -60.35 13.74
CA ASN A 2 -40.01 -60.57 13.82
C ASN A 2 -39.40 -61.46 12.73
N CYS A 3 -38.11 -61.26 12.44
CA CYS A 3 -37.01 -62.23 12.68
C CYS A 3 -35.72 -61.69 12.04
N ALA A 4 -34.70 -61.26 12.78
CA ALA A 4 -33.74 -62.05 13.58
C ALA A 4 -32.69 -62.80 12.73
N TRP A 5 -31.56 -62.12 12.51
CA TRP A 5 -30.17 -62.54 12.76
C TRP A 5 -29.82 -64.05 12.81
N GLN A 6 -28.92 -64.49 11.91
CA GLN A 6 -27.92 -65.55 12.14
C GLN A 6 -26.63 -65.17 11.38
N ARG A 7 -25.48 -64.99 12.05
CA ARG A 7 -24.34 -65.94 12.21
C ARG A 7 -23.94 -66.62 10.89
N GLY A 8 -22.70 -66.64 10.39
CA GLY A 8 -21.37 -66.21 10.84
C GLY A 8 -20.31 -66.96 10.00
N ILE A 9 -19.03 -66.51 10.07
CA ILE A 9 -17.77 -67.23 9.76
C ILE A 9 -17.60 -67.65 8.26
N THR A 10 -16.57 -67.25 7.51
CA THR A 10 -15.20 -67.80 7.50
C THR A 10 -14.31 -67.03 6.51
N HIS A 11 -13.03 -66.85 6.89
CA HIS A 11 -11.95 -66.28 6.08
C HIS A 11 -11.72 -67.01 4.75
N ILE A 12 -11.45 -66.27 3.65
CA ILE A 12 -10.50 -66.66 2.60
C ILE A 12 -9.79 -65.40 2.06
N ASN A 13 -8.48 -65.31 2.29
CA ASN A 13 -7.56 -64.43 1.56
C ASN A 13 -7.39 -65.00 0.15
N LEU A 14 -7.71 -64.26 -0.90
CA LEU A 14 -7.12 -64.49 -2.21
C LEU A 14 -6.80 -63.16 -2.89
N ALA A 15 -5.50 -62.92 -3.03
CA ALA A 15 -4.93 -61.78 -3.71
C ALA A 15 -5.36 -61.75 -5.18
N LEU A 16 -5.94 -60.63 -5.61
CA LEU A 16 -5.86 -60.16 -6.99
C LEU A 16 -5.60 -58.67 -6.94
N ILE A 17 -4.31 -58.38 -6.77
CA ILE A 17 -3.71 -57.07 -6.99
C ILE A 17 -3.86 -56.78 -8.48
N ALA A 18 -4.92 -56.08 -8.86
CA ALA A 18 -4.98 -55.39 -10.13
C ALA A 18 -4.41 -53.98 -9.89
N VAL A 19 -3.07 -53.85 -10.01
CA VAL A 19 -2.44 -52.52 -10.09
C VAL A 19 -2.88 -51.92 -11.43
N MET A 20 -3.94 -51.11 -11.40
CA MET A 20 -4.17 -50.10 -12.43
C MET A 20 -2.98 -49.13 -12.35
N PRO A 21 -2.11 -49.00 -13.37
CA PRO A 21 -1.21 -47.87 -13.39
C PRO A 21 -2.08 -46.66 -13.72
N ALA A 22 -2.53 -45.97 -12.68
CA ALA A 22 -3.03 -44.62 -12.82
C ALA A 22 -1.88 -43.81 -13.42
N LEU A 23 -1.97 -43.47 -14.71
CA LEU A 23 -1.21 -42.38 -15.29
C LEU A 23 -1.73 -41.08 -14.65
N THR A 24 -1.36 -40.86 -13.40
CA THR A 24 -1.35 -39.53 -12.80
C THR A 24 -0.22 -38.78 -13.47
N PHE A 25 -0.54 -38.10 -14.57
CA PHE A 25 0.30 -37.04 -15.10
C PHE A 25 0.31 -35.92 -14.04
N LEU A 26 1.21 -36.03 -13.06
CA LEU A 26 1.60 -34.94 -12.19
C LEU A 26 2.27 -33.91 -13.09
N ALA A 27 1.45 -33.04 -13.70
CA ALA A 27 1.91 -31.77 -14.21
C ALA A 27 2.36 -30.94 -13.01
N PHE A 28 3.53 -31.25 -12.47
CA PHE A 28 4.31 -30.25 -11.77
C PHE A 28 4.55 -29.18 -12.81
N ALA A 29 3.75 -28.12 -12.74
CA ALA A 29 4.14 -26.84 -13.31
C ALA A 29 5.50 -26.54 -12.68
N HIS A 30 6.58 -26.84 -13.39
CA HIS A 30 7.88 -26.33 -13.06
C HIS A 30 7.72 -24.82 -13.17
N ARG A 31 7.47 -24.17 -12.03
CA ARG A 31 7.70 -22.75 -11.89
C ARG A 31 9.20 -22.61 -12.03
N VAL A 32 9.66 -22.39 -13.25
CA VAL A 32 10.96 -21.77 -13.47
C VAL A 32 10.81 -20.39 -12.85
N ILE A 33 11.29 -20.25 -11.62
CA ILE A 33 11.64 -18.94 -11.10
C ILE A 33 12.86 -18.56 -11.92
N ALA A 34 12.67 -17.72 -12.94
CA ALA A 34 13.78 -16.98 -13.48
C ALA A 34 14.23 -16.04 -12.36
N GLU A 35 15.19 -16.49 -11.55
CA GLU A 35 15.94 -15.62 -10.67
C GLU A 35 16.82 -14.78 -11.59
N ASP A 36 16.28 -13.65 -12.04
CA ASP A 36 17.02 -12.61 -12.76
C ASP A 36 17.99 -11.93 -11.78
N THR A 37 18.97 -12.70 -11.30
CA THR A 37 20.23 -12.14 -10.88
C THR A 37 20.87 -11.68 -12.17
N SER A 38 20.95 -10.35 -12.32
CA SER A 38 21.56 -9.64 -13.44
C SER A 38 23.06 -9.93 -13.51
N ALA A 39 23.42 -11.18 -13.81
CA ALA A 39 24.77 -11.61 -14.03
C ALA A 39 25.22 -10.99 -15.37
N CYS A 40 25.96 -9.88 -15.28
CA CYS A 40 26.45 -9.18 -16.45
C CYS A 40 27.72 -9.85 -16.95
N PHE A 41 27.58 -10.76 -17.90
CA PHE A 41 28.68 -11.47 -18.52
C PHE A 41 28.49 -11.57 -20.03
N MET A 42 29.59 -11.81 -20.75
CA MET A 42 29.58 -12.16 -22.16
C MET A 42 30.18 -13.55 -22.34
N VAL A 43 29.57 -14.38 -23.18
CA VAL A 43 30.13 -15.66 -23.60
C VAL A 43 30.78 -15.46 -24.97
N THR A 44 32.05 -15.81 -25.06
CA THR A 44 32.82 -15.73 -26.32
C THR A 44 32.47 -16.87 -27.27
N SER A 45 32.88 -16.77 -28.54
CA SER A 45 32.68 -17.85 -29.53
C SER A 45 33.39 -19.16 -29.17
N SER A 46 34.35 -19.14 -28.24
CA SER A 46 35.00 -20.33 -27.68
C SER A 46 34.29 -20.92 -26.46
N GLY A 47 33.16 -20.32 -26.04
CA GLY A 47 32.37 -20.78 -24.89
C GLY A 47 32.88 -20.29 -23.52
N MET A 48 33.88 -19.41 -23.50
CA MET A 48 34.40 -18.83 -22.26
C MET A 48 33.55 -17.64 -21.81
N THR A 49 33.17 -17.65 -20.53
CA THR A 49 32.42 -16.57 -19.87
C THR A 49 33.37 -15.49 -19.36
N VAL A 50 33.09 -14.24 -19.70
CA VAL A 50 33.82 -13.05 -19.23
C VAL A 50 32.87 -12.20 -18.39
N GLU A 51 33.22 -12.00 -17.12
CA GLU A 51 32.49 -11.14 -16.19
C GLU A 51 32.66 -9.66 -16.59
N LEU A 52 31.54 -8.99 -16.88
CA LEU A 52 31.51 -7.59 -17.30
C LEU A 52 31.00 -6.67 -16.18
N THR A 53 30.92 -7.15 -14.93
CA THR A 53 30.34 -6.42 -13.80
C THR A 53 30.85 -4.98 -13.69
N LYS A 54 32.14 -4.74 -13.93
CA LYS A 54 32.75 -3.40 -13.87
C LYS A 54 32.32 -2.47 -15.00
N LEU A 55 32.07 -2.98 -16.20
CA LEU A 55 31.59 -2.21 -17.34
C LEU A 55 30.10 -1.89 -17.18
N CYS A 56 29.34 -2.85 -16.65
CA CYS A 56 27.91 -2.69 -16.42
C CYS A 56 27.61 -1.80 -15.20
N ASN A 57 28.54 -1.67 -14.25
CA ASN A 57 28.39 -0.83 -13.05
C ASN A 57 28.33 0.68 -13.38
N GLU A 58 28.97 1.12 -14.46
CA GLU A 58 28.88 2.51 -14.93
C GLU A 58 27.50 2.80 -15.57
N THR A 59 26.89 1.78 -16.19
CA THR A 59 25.55 1.90 -16.80
C THR A 59 24.42 1.71 -15.79
N SER A 60 24.62 0.88 -14.75
CA SER A 60 23.63 0.67 -13.69
C SER A 60 23.57 1.83 -12.70
N ARG A 61 24.67 2.56 -12.46
CA ARG A 61 24.64 3.80 -11.64
C ARG A 61 23.77 4.90 -12.25
N ALA A 62 23.63 4.91 -13.58
CA ALA A 62 22.71 5.79 -14.31
C ALA A 62 21.26 5.30 -14.30
N LYS A 63 21.01 4.00 -14.06
CA LYS A 63 19.66 3.42 -14.03
C LYS A 63 19.04 3.37 -12.62
N THR A 64 19.85 3.29 -11.55
CA THR A 64 19.37 3.34 -10.16
C THR A 64 19.16 4.77 -9.64
N ALA A 65 19.60 5.79 -10.36
CA ALA A 65 19.32 7.19 -10.05
C ALA A 65 18.00 7.71 -10.65
N SER A 66 17.30 6.90 -11.46
CA SER A 66 16.12 7.31 -12.25
C SER A 66 14.84 6.54 -11.91
N GLU A 67 14.83 5.67 -10.89
CA GLU A 67 13.57 5.27 -10.26
C GLU A 67 13.38 6.14 -9.03
N GLY A 68 12.56 7.19 -9.17
CA GLY A 68 12.27 8.14 -8.12
C GLY A 68 11.86 7.42 -6.83
N ARG A 69 12.27 7.96 -5.67
CA ARG A 69 11.93 7.36 -4.38
C ARG A 69 10.41 7.25 -4.24
N VAL A 70 9.92 6.01 -4.10
CA VAL A 70 8.51 5.69 -3.89
C VAL A 70 8.27 5.42 -2.41
N PHE A 71 7.33 6.16 -1.83
CA PHE A 71 6.88 5.98 -0.45
C PHE A 71 5.53 5.28 -0.47
N ARG A 72 5.39 4.16 0.25
CA ARG A 72 4.16 3.36 0.26
C ARG A 72 3.52 3.39 1.63
N VAL A 73 2.25 3.80 1.68
CA VAL A 73 1.41 3.80 2.89
C VAL A 73 0.30 2.76 2.74
N PRO A 74 0.14 1.81 3.67
CA PRO A 74 -0.97 0.87 3.62
C PRO A 74 -2.31 1.59 3.81
N ILE A 75 -3.32 1.20 3.03
CA ILE A 75 -4.70 1.65 3.22
C ILE A 75 -5.28 0.87 4.39
N LYS A 76 -5.75 1.60 5.42
CA LYS A 76 -6.33 1.00 6.63
C LYS A 76 -7.75 0.51 6.38
N ARG A 77 -8.52 1.32 5.64
CA ARG A 77 -9.88 1.03 5.18
C ARG A 77 -10.26 2.03 4.09
N HIS A 78 -11.46 1.89 3.55
CA HIS A 78 -12.03 2.88 2.65
C HIS A 78 -13.16 3.64 3.35
N PHE A 79 -13.27 4.93 3.05
CA PHE A 79 -14.45 5.74 3.37
C PHE A 79 -15.20 5.97 2.05
N GLY A 80 -16.27 5.22 1.84
CA GLY A 80 -16.84 5.05 0.50
C GLY A 80 -15.82 4.37 -0.42
N ARG A 81 -15.36 5.09 -1.46
CA ARG A 81 -14.34 4.60 -2.42
C ARG A 81 -12.96 5.23 -2.20
N THR A 82 -12.81 6.08 -1.20
CA THR A 82 -11.59 6.86 -0.98
C THR A 82 -10.74 6.21 0.11
N PRO A 83 -9.41 6.06 -0.09
CA PRO A 83 -8.56 5.41 0.89
C PRO A 83 -8.43 6.24 2.16
N VAL A 84 -8.38 5.54 3.29
CA VAL A 84 -8.07 6.09 4.61
C VAL A 84 -6.72 5.56 5.06
N ILE A 85 -5.82 6.46 5.42
CA ILE A 85 -4.47 6.13 5.89
C ILE A 85 -4.23 6.73 7.28
N ASP A 86 -3.27 6.16 8.01
CA ASP A 86 -2.79 6.74 9.26
C ASP A 86 -1.77 7.85 8.97
N VAL A 87 -1.98 9.03 9.58
CA VAL A 87 -1.09 10.20 9.49
C VAL A 87 -0.70 10.64 10.89
N THR A 88 0.60 10.79 11.14
CA THR A 88 1.15 11.24 12.42
C THR A 88 1.36 12.75 12.40
N PHE A 89 0.77 13.43 13.38
CA PHE A 89 0.83 14.87 13.55
C PHE A 89 1.74 15.23 14.72
N ASN A 90 2.59 16.24 14.52
CA ASN A 90 3.56 16.76 15.49
C ASN A 90 4.41 15.66 16.14
N ASN A 91 4.71 14.59 15.39
CA ASN A 91 5.45 13.40 15.84
C ASN A 91 4.89 12.73 17.10
N GLN A 92 3.60 12.92 17.42
CA GLN A 92 3.02 12.51 18.69
C GLN A 92 1.71 11.74 18.53
N LYS A 93 0.76 12.26 17.73
CA LYS A 93 -0.58 11.69 17.63
C LYS A 93 -0.87 11.24 16.21
N THR A 94 -1.37 10.03 16.05
CA THR A 94 -1.74 9.47 14.75
C THR A 94 -3.26 9.47 14.63
N PHE A 95 -3.75 9.93 13.48
CA PHE A 95 -5.17 9.95 13.14
C PHE A 95 -5.41 9.32 11.78
N GLU A 96 -6.58 8.75 11.61
CA GLU A 96 -7.08 8.32 10.30
C GLU A 96 -7.49 9.53 9.47
N MET A 97 -6.94 9.62 8.26
CA MET A 97 -7.22 10.70 7.31
C MET A 97 -7.67 10.12 5.98
N VAL A 98 -8.71 10.71 5.39
CA VAL A 98 -9.15 10.42 4.02
C VAL A 98 -8.20 11.10 3.05
N VAL A 99 -7.64 10.38 2.09
CA VAL A 99 -6.79 11.00 1.04
C VAL A 99 -7.69 11.70 0.04
N ASP A 100 -7.77 13.02 0.10
CA ASP A 100 -8.67 13.83 -0.71
C ASP A 100 -7.89 14.62 -1.77
N THR A 101 -7.80 14.04 -2.97
CA THR A 101 -7.12 14.67 -4.10
C THR A 101 -7.83 15.93 -4.60
N GLY A 102 -9.09 16.16 -4.23
CA GLY A 102 -9.86 17.35 -4.57
C GLY A 102 -9.65 18.53 -3.62
N ALA A 103 -8.95 18.32 -2.50
CA ALA A 103 -8.70 19.35 -1.51
C ALA A 103 -7.31 19.99 -1.68
N ASN A 104 -7.26 21.32 -1.79
CA ASN A 104 -5.99 22.05 -1.77
C ASN A 104 -5.34 22.02 -0.38
N GLY A 105 -6.12 22.16 0.68
CA GLY A 105 -5.65 22.19 2.06
C GLY A 105 -6.17 21.02 2.89
N THR A 106 -5.39 20.62 3.89
CA THR A 106 -5.76 19.59 4.87
C THR A 106 -6.81 20.15 5.83
N LEU A 107 -7.85 19.36 6.08
CA LEU A 107 -8.94 19.67 7.00
C LEU A 107 -8.91 18.68 8.17
N ILE A 108 -8.84 19.20 9.39
CA ILE A 108 -8.90 18.41 10.61
C ILE A 108 -10.24 18.62 11.33
N THR A 109 -10.64 17.64 12.14
CA THR A 109 -11.83 17.78 12.98
C THR A 109 -11.53 18.65 14.20
N GLN A 110 -12.57 19.23 14.80
CA GLN A 110 -12.45 19.92 16.09
C GLN A 110 -11.87 19.01 17.19
N ALA A 111 -12.22 17.72 17.19
CA ALA A 111 -11.68 16.75 18.13
C ALA A 111 -10.17 16.56 17.97
N MET A 112 -9.69 16.50 16.72
CA MET A 112 -8.25 16.47 16.43
C MET A 112 -7.56 17.75 16.89
N ALA A 113 -8.12 18.92 16.60
CA ALA A 113 -7.56 20.21 17.01
C ALA A 113 -7.42 20.29 18.54
N ASN A 114 -8.46 19.87 19.28
CA ASN A 114 -8.43 19.80 20.74
C ASN A 114 -7.36 18.81 21.24
N SER A 115 -7.29 17.62 20.64
CA SER A 115 -6.32 16.59 21.00
C SER A 115 -4.87 17.03 20.76
N LEU A 116 -4.64 17.81 19.69
CA LEU A 116 -3.34 18.38 19.34
C LEU A 116 -3.06 19.73 20.03
N GLN A 117 -4.01 20.23 20.84
CA GLN A 117 -3.95 21.53 21.50
C GLN A 117 -3.69 22.70 20.53
N ILE A 118 -4.24 22.62 19.32
CA ILE A 118 -4.11 23.64 18.28
C ILE A 118 -5.06 24.80 18.62
N LYS A 119 -4.48 26.01 18.68
CA LYS A 119 -5.25 27.24 18.79
C LYS A 119 -5.53 27.80 17.39
N PRO A 120 -6.75 28.28 17.11
CA PRO A 120 -7.03 28.97 15.85
C PRO A 120 -6.12 30.20 15.67
N THR A 121 -5.54 30.34 14.49
CA THR A 121 -4.64 31.44 14.12
C THR A 121 -5.21 32.34 13.02
N GLY A 122 -6.30 31.92 12.38
CA GLY A 122 -6.91 32.67 11.29
C GLY A 122 -8.19 32.01 10.79
N THR A 123 -8.60 32.39 9.58
CA THR A 123 -9.76 31.83 8.87
C THR A 123 -9.43 31.67 7.40
N LEU A 124 -9.92 30.59 6.78
CA LEU A 124 -9.82 30.32 5.36
C LEU A 124 -11.24 30.24 4.78
N ASN A 125 -11.48 30.91 3.67
CA ASN A 125 -12.67 30.68 2.85
C ASN A 125 -12.36 29.52 1.90
N ALA A 126 -13.07 28.41 2.05
CA ALA A 126 -12.97 27.28 1.15
C ALA A 126 -14.22 27.20 0.29
N GLN A 127 -14.01 26.94 -1.00
CA GLN A 127 -15.09 26.65 -1.92
C GLN A 127 -15.44 25.17 -1.82
N THR A 128 -16.71 24.87 -1.56
CA THR A 128 -17.22 23.50 -1.59
C THR A 128 -17.54 23.09 -3.03
N ALA A 129 -17.68 21.79 -3.28
CA ALA A 129 -17.91 21.24 -4.62
C ALA A 129 -19.21 21.74 -5.29
N ASP A 130 -20.17 22.22 -4.51
CA ASP A 130 -21.41 22.85 -4.97
C ASP A 130 -21.26 24.35 -5.29
N GLY A 131 -20.04 24.89 -5.18
CA GLY A 131 -19.71 26.29 -5.46
C GLY A 131 -19.90 27.24 -4.28
N ASN A 132 -20.46 26.77 -3.15
CA ASN A 132 -20.64 27.59 -1.97
C ASN A 132 -19.30 27.94 -1.32
N GLN A 133 -19.24 29.08 -0.64
CA GLN A 133 -18.07 29.49 0.14
C GLN A 133 -18.36 29.27 1.62
N VAL A 134 -17.50 28.49 2.27
CA VAL A 134 -17.59 28.20 3.70
C VAL A 134 -16.32 28.68 4.37
N GLN A 135 -16.48 29.43 5.46
CA GLN A 135 -15.36 29.91 6.27
C GLN A 135 -15.00 28.88 7.35
N PHE A 136 -13.73 28.50 7.39
CA PHE A 136 -13.17 27.61 8.40
C PHE A 136 -12.14 28.35 9.24
N PRO A 137 -12.16 28.23 10.58
CA PRO A 137 -11.00 28.57 11.40
C PRO A 137 -9.78 27.78 10.94
N THR A 138 -8.60 28.38 10.97
CA THR A 138 -7.34 27.71 10.63
C THR A 138 -6.42 27.58 11.84
N GLY A 139 -5.52 26.60 11.81
CA GLY A 139 -4.45 26.46 12.79
C GLY A 139 -3.17 25.94 12.13
N LYS A 140 -2.03 26.08 12.82
CA LYS A 140 -0.74 25.60 12.33
C LYS A 140 -0.35 24.27 12.97
N ILE A 141 0.16 23.37 12.15
CA ILE A 141 0.72 22.08 12.54
C ILE A 141 2.21 22.08 12.21
N LYS A 142 3.05 21.64 13.16
CA LYS A 142 4.50 21.63 12.99
C LYS A 142 4.93 20.59 11.96
N SER A 143 4.37 19.39 12.05
CA SER A 143 4.66 18.29 11.12
C SER A 143 3.46 17.38 10.91
N MET A 144 3.33 16.85 9.70
CA MET A 144 2.45 15.75 9.35
C MET A 144 3.30 14.69 8.64
N ALA A 145 3.11 13.41 8.95
CA ALA A 145 3.92 12.35 8.39
C ALA A 145 3.11 11.09 8.07
N ALA A 146 3.40 10.46 6.94
CA ALA A 146 2.85 9.16 6.55
C ALA A 146 3.83 8.44 5.61
N GLY A 147 4.13 7.16 5.88
CA GLY A 147 4.96 6.31 5.01
C GLY A 147 6.34 6.86 4.66
N GLY A 148 6.95 7.66 5.54
CA GLY A 148 8.26 8.27 5.31
C GLY A 148 8.22 9.67 4.67
N ILE A 149 7.05 10.15 4.26
CA ILE A 149 6.83 11.52 3.81
C ILE A 149 6.58 12.40 5.02
N VAL A 150 7.11 13.63 4.98
CA VAL A 150 6.88 14.64 6.01
C VAL A 150 6.56 15.98 5.35
N ALA A 151 5.43 16.57 5.75
CA ALA A 151 5.11 17.96 5.48
C ALA A 151 5.30 18.78 6.76
N ASN A 152 5.97 19.92 6.66
CA ASN A 152 6.28 20.78 7.81
C ASN A 152 5.53 22.10 7.71
N ASN A 153 5.20 22.68 8.87
CA ASN A 153 4.55 23.98 9.01
C ASN A 153 3.27 24.12 8.15
N VAL A 154 2.39 23.13 8.26
CA VAL A 154 1.16 23.04 7.47
C VAL A 154 0.06 23.88 8.15
N GLU A 155 -0.64 24.69 7.37
CA GLU A 155 -1.87 25.34 7.81
C GLU A 155 -3.06 24.46 7.51
N VAL A 156 -3.83 24.12 8.53
CA VAL A 156 -4.99 23.24 8.39
C VAL A 156 -6.28 24.00 8.67
N ALA A 157 -7.33 23.66 7.94
CA ALA A 157 -8.69 24.08 8.26
C ALA A 157 -9.24 23.22 9.41
N ILE A 158 -10.05 23.83 10.29
CA ILE A 158 -10.67 23.16 11.43
C ILE A 158 -12.17 23.12 11.21
N ALA A 159 -12.71 21.92 11.01
CA ALA A 159 -14.14 21.72 10.81
C ALA A 159 -14.84 21.34 12.13
N SER A 160 -15.87 22.13 12.49
CA SER A 160 -16.63 21.95 13.72
C SER A 160 -17.53 20.70 13.72
N LYS A 161 -18.00 20.27 12.55
CA LYS A 161 -18.98 19.17 12.38
C LYS A 161 -18.47 17.98 11.57
N ALA A 162 -17.18 17.91 11.24
CA ALA A 162 -16.61 16.81 10.49
C ALA A 162 -16.36 15.57 11.38
N GLY A 163 -16.73 14.38 10.90
CA GLY A 163 -16.50 13.11 11.58
C GLY A 163 -15.09 12.52 11.36
N ILE A 164 -14.41 12.91 10.28
CA ILE A 164 -13.06 12.48 9.92
C ILE A 164 -12.31 13.61 9.20
N GLY A 165 -10.99 13.63 9.29
CA GLY A 165 -10.16 14.60 8.59
C GLY A 165 -9.91 14.24 7.12
N LEU A 166 -9.62 15.26 6.32
CA LEU A 166 -9.26 15.17 4.90
C LEU A 166 -7.80 15.59 4.74
N LEU A 167 -7.02 14.77 4.02
CA LEU A 167 -5.63 15.03 3.69
C LEU A 167 -5.57 15.64 2.29
N GLY A 168 -5.07 16.87 2.19
CA GLY A 168 -5.06 17.65 0.96
C GLY A 168 -3.68 17.78 0.30
N HIS A 169 -3.65 18.57 -0.77
CA HIS A 169 -2.47 18.84 -1.59
C HIS A 169 -1.33 19.53 -0.83
N ASP A 170 -1.60 20.23 0.26
CA ASP A 170 -0.58 20.78 1.16
C ASP A 170 0.31 19.71 1.82
N PHE A 171 -0.16 18.47 1.94
CA PHE A 171 0.64 17.34 2.43
C PHE A 171 1.43 16.66 1.32
N PHE A 172 0.76 16.34 0.21
CA PHE A 172 1.30 15.46 -0.83
C PHE A 172 1.65 16.17 -2.15
N GLY A 173 1.56 17.49 -2.21
CA GLY A 173 1.69 18.27 -3.45
C GLY A 173 3.06 18.20 -4.13
N ASN A 174 4.09 17.70 -3.44
CA ASN A 174 5.41 17.45 -4.01
C ASN A 174 5.57 16.03 -4.59
N TYR A 175 4.47 15.25 -4.64
CA TYR A 175 4.47 13.87 -5.07
C TYR A 175 3.41 13.61 -6.13
N ASP A 176 3.70 12.68 -7.03
CA ASP A 176 2.67 12.00 -7.80
C ASP A 176 2.07 10.87 -6.98
N ILE A 177 0.74 10.75 -7.02
CA ILE A 177 0.02 9.83 -6.14
C ILE A 177 -0.58 8.71 -6.97
N LYS A 178 -0.34 7.47 -6.53
CA LYS A 178 -1.00 6.29 -7.07
C LYS A 178 -1.79 5.60 -5.98
N ILE A 179 -3.10 5.57 -6.14
CA ILE A 179 -4.00 4.85 -5.25
C ILE A 179 -4.16 3.43 -5.79
N LEU A 180 -3.63 2.45 -5.05
CA LEU A 180 -3.76 1.03 -5.33
C LEU A 180 -4.88 0.41 -4.49
N GLN A 181 -5.15 -0.88 -4.69
CA GLN A 181 -6.18 -1.60 -3.93
C GLN A 181 -5.91 -1.62 -2.42
N THR A 182 -4.64 -1.68 -2.00
CA THR A 182 -4.24 -1.87 -0.59
C THR A 182 -3.25 -0.84 -0.09
N ALA A 183 -2.80 0.09 -0.94
CA ALA A 183 -1.81 1.10 -0.56
C ALA A 183 -1.98 2.39 -1.36
N VAL A 184 -1.52 3.49 -0.78
CA VAL A 184 -1.26 4.74 -1.49
C VAL A 184 0.25 4.84 -1.67
N GLU A 185 0.69 5.05 -2.91
CA GLU A 185 2.09 5.33 -3.24
C GLU A 185 2.25 6.81 -3.56
N PHE A 186 3.36 7.38 -3.09
CA PHE A 186 3.79 8.72 -3.38
C PHE A 186 5.15 8.66 -4.06
N HIS A 187 5.20 9.17 -5.29
CA HIS A 187 6.36 9.16 -6.17
C HIS A 187 6.95 10.57 -6.16
N THR A 188 8.24 10.70 -5.87
CA THR A 188 8.91 12.01 -5.87
C THR A 188 8.91 12.59 -7.28
N ARG A 189 8.52 13.86 -7.43
CA ARG A 189 8.58 14.61 -8.70
C ARG A 189 9.97 15.12 -9.04
#